data_AF-A0A5B7FFK4-F1
#
_entry.id   AF-A0A5B7FFK4-F1
#
_cell.length_a   1.000
_cell.length_b   1.000
_cell.length_c   1.000
_cell.angle_alpha   90.00
_cell.angle_beta   90.00
_cell.angle_gamma   90.00
#
_symmetry.space_group_name_H-M   'P 1'
#
loop_
_entity.id
_entity.type
_entity.pdbx_description
1 polymer ?
#
loop_
_entity_poly.entity_id
_entity_poly.type
_entity_poly.pdbx_seq_one_letter_code
_entity_poly.pdbx_strand_id
1 'polypeptide(L)'
;MKKKEEKDLGGHPIVFDEGTRVVESQPPPQPLALARSIPRGTVFSIFVKSHRLAAKELCDYFMEASSVKELEEMVEEVQGLVNEKLFIFAISFVITRKPEMRHLRLPSIVEIFPSMFVPVTTVSEMEHEAKKSTPDQIVVTKYGPEFSSTHLNPEHRVAYWHEDYGINSHHWHWHLVYPVDFGVKKDRKGELFFYMHQQMLAR
;
A
#
# COMPACT_ATOMS: atom_id res chain seq x y z
N MET A 1 -18.36 -66.18 64.85
CA MET A 1 -17.69 -65.49 65.96
C MET A 1 -17.37 -64.07 65.48
N LYS A 2 -18.03 -63.07 66.08
CA LYS A 2 -17.84 -61.60 66.07
C LYS A 2 -17.47 -60.84 64.77
N LYS A 3 -18.41 -60.00 64.33
CA LYS A 3 -18.22 -58.77 63.55
C LYS A 3 -17.20 -57.83 64.20
N LYS A 4 -16.43 -57.10 63.39
CA LYS A 4 -15.84 -55.82 63.78
C LYS A 4 -15.96 -54.82 62.63
N GLU A 5 -16.35 -53.63 63.00
CA GLU A 5 -16.72 -52.46 62.21
C GLU A 5 -15.53 -51.86 61.45
N GLU A 6 -15.83 -51.17 60.35
CA GLU A 6 -14.96 -50.11 59.84
C GLU A 6 -15.80 -48.90 59.43
N LYS A 7 -15.28 -47.73 59.78
CA LYS A 7 -15.95 -46.44 59.90
C LYS A 7 -16.15 -45.73 58.56
N ASP A 8 -17.25 -45.00 58.54
CA ASP A 8 -17.69 -43.96 57.61
C ASP A 8 -16.64 -42.87 57.34
N LEU A 9 -16.46 -42.54 56.05
CA LEU A 9 -15.78 -41.34 55.55
C LEU A 9 -16.61 -40.73 54.42
N GLY A 10 -17.58 -39.89 54.82
CA GLY A 10 -17.91 -38.58 54.26
C GLY A 10 -17.78 -38.38 52.75
N GLY A 11 -18.93 -38.25 52.08
CA GLY A 11 -19.03 -37.88 50.68
C GLY A 11 -18.69 -36.41 50.38
N HIS A 12 -18.04 -36.20 49.25
CA HIS A 12 -18.07 -34.95 48.49
C HIS A 12 -18.52 -35.26 47.05
N PRO A 13 -19.64 -34.68 46.57
CA PRO A 13 -20.05 -34.86 45.18
C PRO A 13 -19.10 -34.10 44.25
N ILE A 14 -18.66 -34.77 43.19
CA ILE A 14 -17.92 -34.18 42.07
C ILE A 14 -18.90 -33.28 41.30
N VAL A 15 -18.68 -31.97 41.35
CA VAL A 15 -19.40 -30.99 40.53
C VAL A 15 -18.74 -30.98 39.15
N PHE A 16 -19.50 -31.29 38.10
CA PHE A 16 -19.08 -31.01 36.73
C PHE A 16 -19.36 -29.54 36.44
N ASP A 17 -18.31 -28.76 36.22
CA ASP A 17 -18.40 -27.37 35.77
C ASP A 17 -18.75 -27.37 34.28
N GLU A 18 -20.03 -27.19 33.94
CA GLU A 18 -20.47 -26.91 32.57
C GLU A 18 -20.12 -25.45 32.22
N GLY A 19 -18.83 -25.22 31.97
CA GLY A 19 -18.33 -24.00 31.38
C GLY A 19 -18.90 -23.83 29.97
N THR A 20 -19.97 -23.04 29.85
CA THR A 20 -20.51 -22.60 28.57
C THR A 20 -19.44 -21.74 27.91
N ARG A 21 -18.70 -22.29 26.95
CA ARG A 21 -17.85 -21.49 26.04
C ARG A 21 -18.77 -20.59 25.23
N VAL A 22 -18.92 -19.34 25.69
CA VAL A 22 -19.40 -18.25 24.85
C VAL A 22 -18.41 -18.17 23.68
N VAL A 23 -18.85 -18.59 22.51
CA VAL A 23 -18.17 -18.23 21.26
C VAL A 23 -18.25 -16.71 21.22
N GLU A 24 -17.14 -16.04 21.52
CA GLU A 24 -17.03 -14.60 21.27
C GLU A 24 -17.38 -14.39 19.79
N SER A 25 -18.54 -13.81 19.54
CA SER A 25 -18.92 -13.38 18.21
C SER A 25 -17.83 -12.42 17.77
N GLN A 26 -17.08 -12.79 16.73
CA GLN A 26 -16.15 -11.84 16.13
C GLN A 26 -16.92 -10.56 15.83
N PRO A 27 -16.39 -9.38 16.21
CA PRO A 27 -17.04 -8.13 15.87
C PRO A 27 -17.31 -8.13 14.36
N PRO A 28 -18.46 -7.59 13.91
CA PRO A 28 -18.79 -7.57 12.50
C PRO A 28 -17.60 -7.03 11.70
N PRO A 29 -17.27 -7.62 10.54
CA PRO A 29 -16.10 -7.22 9.78
C PRO A 29 -16.17 -5.71 9.57
N GLN A 30 -15.18 -5.00 10.11
CA GLN A 30 -15.12 -3.56 9.95
C GLN A 30 -15.05 -3.27 8.44
N PRO A 31 -15.73 -2.21 7.95
CA PRO A 31 -15.58 -1.79 6.56
C PRO A 31 -14.10 -1.68 6.22
N LEU A 32 -13.72 -2.20 5.05
CA LEU A 32 -12.36 -2.15 4.52
C LEU A 32 -11.33 -2.88 5.38
N ALA A 33 -11.68 -4.05 5.94
CA ALA A 33 -10.81 -4.83 6.82
C ALA A 33 -9.47 -5.20 6.17
N LEU A 34 -9.45 -5.52 4.87
CA LEU A 34 -8.20 -5.84 4.17
C LEU A 34 -7.38 -4.59 3.90
N ALA A 35 -8.01 -3.50 3.46
CA ALA A 35 -7.32 -2.22 3.21
C ALA A 35 -6.66 -1.69 4.50
N ARG A 36 -7.33 -1.87 5.64
CA ARG A 36 -6.85 -1.46 6.97
C ARG A 36 -5.85 -2.44 7.59
N SER A 37 -5.67 -3.63 7.00
CA SER A 37 -4.70 -4.62 7.47
C SER A 37 -3.25 -4.22 7.19
N ILE A 38 -3.00 -3.30 6.24
CA ILE A 38 -1.66 -2.78 5.97
C ILE A 38 -1.41 -1.60 6.92
N PRO A 39 -0.43 -1.70 7.84
CA PRO A 39 -0.19 -0.62 8.78
C PRO A 39 0.28 0.66 8.09
N ARG A 40 -0.13 1.81 8.62
CA ARG A 40 0.34 3.12 8.17
C ARG A 40 1.86 3.27 8.37
N GLY A 41 2.50 4.04 7.50
CA GLY A 41 3.96 4.24 7.51
C GLY A 41 4.77 3.03 7.04
N THR A 42 4.15 1.89 6.72
CA THR A 42 4.87 0.70 6.22
C THR A 42 4.95 0.65 4.70
N VAL A 43 5.73 -0.30 4.19
CA VAL A 43 5.87 -0.55 2.76
C VAL A 43 4.61 -1.18 2.20
N PHE A 44 4.05 -0.57 1.16
CA PHE A 44 3.04 -1.17 0.30
C PHE A 44 3.71 -1.71 -0.97
N SER A 45 3.23 -2.85 -1.48
CA SER A 45 3.78 -3.46 -2.70
C SER A 45 2.71 -4.29 -3.40
N ILE A 46 2.44 -3.98 -4.67
CA ILE A 46 1.50 -4.73 -5.49
C ILE A 46 1.99 -6.16 -5.80
N PHE A 47 3.25 -6.48 -5.52
CA PHE A 47 3.79 -7.83 -5.73
C PHE A 47 3.45 -8.78 -4.57
N VAL A 48 3.06 -8.25 -3.41
CA VAL A 48 2.61 -9.04 -2.26
C VAL A 48 1.11 -9.35 -2.39
N LYS A 49 0.72 -10.62 -2.31
CA LYS A 49 -0.67 -11.06 -2.51
C LYS A 49 -1.65 -10.40 -1.53
N SER A 50 -1.32 -10.36 -0.24
CA SER A 50 -2.17 -9.70 0.78
C SER A 50 -2.35 -8.21 0.48
N HIS A 51 -1.30 -7.53 0.04
CA HIS A 51 -1.38 -6.12 -0.35
C HIS A 51 -2.24 -5.91 -1.61
N ARG A 52 -2.19 -6.83 -2.58
CA ARG A 52 -3.11 -6.78 -3.74
C ARG A 52 -4.56 -6.92 -3.34
N LEU A 53 -4.86 -7.82 -2.40
CA LEU A 53 -6.24 -8.01 -1.91
C LEU A 53 -6.75 -6.76 -1.18
N ALA A 54 -5.92 -6.17 -0.32
CA ALA A 54 -6.18 -4.89 0.34
C ALA A 54 -6.40 -3.75 -0.66
N ALA A 55 -5.55 -3.67 -1.69
CA ALA A 55 -5.67 -2.68 -2.76
C ALA A 55 -6.91 -2.87 -3.62
N LYS A 56 -7.27 -4.12 -3.92
CA LYS A 56 -8.49 -4.44 -4.63
C LYS A 56 -9.73 -4.01 -3.83
N GLU A 57 -9.80 -4.32 -2.55
CA GLU A 57 -10.92 -3.92 -1.69
C GLU A 57 -11.09 -2.40 -1.66
N LEU A 58 -10.00 -1.64 -1.45
CA LEU A 58 -10.07 -0.18 -1.42
C LEU A 58 -10.41 0.44 -2.79
N CYS A 59 -9.88 -0.13 -3.88
CA CYS A 59 -10.23 0.32 -5.23
C CYS A 59 -11.70 0.02 -5.55
N ASP A 60 -12.20 -1.17 -5.21
CA ASP A 60 -13.60 -1.55 -5.45
C ASP A 60 -14.54 -0.60 -4.70
N TYR A 61 -14.24 -0.27 -3.44
CA TYR A 61 -14.97 0.73 -2.65
C TYR A 61 -15.00 2.10 -3.36
N PHE A 62 -13.84 2.69 -3.69
CA PHE A 62 -13.81 3.99 -4.37
C PHE A 62 -14.41 3.99 -5.78
N MET A 63 -14.45 2.84 -6.46
CA MET A 63 -15.09 2.72 -7.78
C MET A 63 -16.61 2.89 -7.72
N GLU A 64 -17.24 2.71 -6.55
CA GLU A 64 -18.68 2.93 -6.30
C GLU A 64 -19.09 4.40 -6.39
N ALA A 65 -18.17 5.35 -6.12
CA ALA A 65 -18.42 6.78 -6.23
C ALA A 65 -18.92 7.14 -7.64
N SER A 66 -20.03 7.84 -7.80
CA SER A 66 -20.58 8.23 -9.10
C SER A 66 -20.20 9.66 -9.52
N SER A 67 -19.53 10.40 -8.64
CA SER A 67 -19.07 11.77 -8.88
C SER A 67 -17.75 12.06 -8.17
N VAL A 68 -17.11 13.19 -8.51
CA VAL A 68 -15.92 13.67 -7.80
C VAL A 68 -16.25 13.94 -6.34
N LYS A 69 -17.41 14.55 -6.07
CA LYS A 69 -17.86 14.88 -4.71
C LYS A 69 -18.04 13.63 -3.84
N GLU A 70 -18.67 12.58 -4.38
CA GLU A 70 -18.81 11.32 -3.66
C GLU A 70 -17.45 10.67 -3.38
N LEU A 71 -16.52 10.73 -4.34
CA LEU A 71 -15.16 10.24 -4.10
C LEU A 71 -14.46 11.04 -3.00
N GLU A 72 -14.62 12.37 -2.94
CA GLU A 72 -14.08 13.23 -1.88
C GLU A 72 -14.62 12.83 -0.51
N GLU A 73 -15.95 12.65 -0.38
CA GLU A 73 -16.60 12.21 0.87
C GLU A 73 -16.07 10.83 1.33
N MET A 74 -15.95 9.87 0.41
CA MET A 74 -15.37 8.54 0.71
C MET A 74 -13.90 8.62 1.08
N VAL A 75 -13.14 9.51 0.45
CA VAL A 75 -11.72 9.73 0.74
C VAL A 75 -11.53 10.29 2.15
N GLU A 76 -12.32 11.29 2.55
CA GLU A 76 -12.27 11.88 3.89
C GLU A 76 -12.54 10.85 4.99
N GLU A 77 -13.46 9.90 4.75
CA GLU A 77 -13.78 8.83 5.69
C GLU A 77 -12.58 7.90 5.96
N VAL A 78 -11.80 7.58 4.92
CA VAL A 78 -10.82 6.48 4.98
C VAL A 78 -9.36 6.93 5.04
N GLN A 79 -9.03 8.16 4.63
CA GLN A 79 -7.64 8.63 4.49
C GLN A 79 -6.78 8.40 5.73
N GLY A 80 -7.34 8.63 6.93
CA GLY A 80 -6.62 8.47 8.20
C GLY A 80 -6.44 7.01 8.65
N LEU A 81 -7.15 6.06 8.02
CA LEU A 81 -7.31 4.68 8.47
C LEU A 81 -6.50 3.66 7.65
N VAL A 82 -6.03 4.04 6.46
CA VAL A 82 -5.34 3.14 5.53
C VAL A 82 -3.89 3.58 5.28
N ASN A 83 -3.05 2.66 4.82
CA ASN A 83 -1.67 2.95 4.43
C ASN A 83 -1.61 4.02 3.33
N GLU A 84 -0.68 4.97 3.44
CA GLU A 84 -0.58 6.16 2.59
C GLU A 84 -0.33 5.80 1.11
N LYS A 85 0.52 4.80 0.86
CA LYS A 85 0.88 4.36 -0.50
C LYS A 85 -0.27 3.57 -1.14
N LEU A 86 -0.93 2.73 -0.34
CA LEU A 86 -2.16 2.03 -0.75
C LEU A 86 -3.26 3.04 -1.13
N PHE A 87 -3.46 4.06 -0.31
CA PHE A 87 -4.45 5.12 -0.52
C PHE A 87 -4.21 5.86 -1.85
N ILE A 88 -2.99 6.36 -2.07
CA ILE A 88 -2.62 7.04 -3.32
C ILE A 88 -2.77 6.13 -4.54
N PHE A 89 -2.39 4.85 -4.41
CA PHE A 89 -2.61 3.86 -5.47
C PHE A 89 -4.11 3.73 -5.81
N ALA A 90 -4.98 3.60 -4.80
CA ALA A 90 -6.40 3.40 -5.01
C ALA A 90 -7.10 4.61 -5.63
N ILE A 91 -6.82 5.83 -5.16
CA ILE A 91 -7.36 7.06 -5.77
C ILE A 91 -6.88 7.20 -7.22
N SER A 92 -5.59 6.99 -7.46
CA SER A 92 -5.02 7.08 -8.82
C SER A 92 -5.65 6.03 -9.75
N PHE A 93 -5.94 4.84 -9.23
CA PHE A 93 -6.59 3.76 -9.99
C PHE A 93 -7.99 4.16 -10.44
N VAL A 94 -8.76 4.81 -9.57
CA VAL A 94 -10.15 5.20 -9.78
C VAL A 94 -10.23 6.37 -10.77
N ILE A 95 -9.44 7.43 -10.53
CA ILE A 95 -9.39 8.63 -11.38
C ILE A 95 -8.98 8.28 -12.82
N THR A 96 -8.02 7.35 -13.00
CA THR A 96 -7.57 6.92 -14.33
C THR A 96 -8.59 6.11 -15.12
N ARG A 97 -9.69 5.65 -14.50
CA ARG A 97 -10.66 4.74 -15.11
C ARG A 97 -12.04 5.36 -15.31
N LYS A 98 -12.47 6.23 -14.40
CA LYS A 98 -13.83 6.75 -14.40
C LYS A 98 -13.99 7.93 -15.36
N PRO A 99 -14.91 7.86 -16.35
CA PRO A 99 -15.13 8.94 -17.32
C PRO A 99 -15.36 10.31 -16.67
N GLU A 100 -16.14 10.34 -15.60
CA GLU A 100 -16.49 11.51 -14.79
C GLU A 100 -15.26 12.16 -14.15
N MET A 101 -14.14 11.46 -13.97
CA MET A 101 -12.93 11.95 -13.32
C MET A 101 -11.80 12.29 -14.31
N ARG A 102 -12.00 12.15 -15.62
CA ARG A 102 -10.96 12.38 -16.66
C ARG A 102 -10.42 13.81 -16.71
N HIS A 103 -11.18 14.77 -16.18
CA HIS A 103 -10.78 16.17 -16.12
C HIS A 103 -9.86 16.47 -14.93
N LEU A 104 -9.72 15.53 -13.99
CA LEU A 104 -8.82 15.66 -12.85
C LEU A 104 -7.38 15.40 -13.27
N ARG A 105 -6.47 16.25 -12.81
CA ARG A 105 -5.03 16.08 -13.01
C ARG A 105 -4.44 15.39 -11.79
N LEU A 106 -3.93 14.17 -11.97
CA LEU A 106 -3.14 13.50 -10.95
C LEU A 106 -1.75 14.15 -10.87
N PRO A 107 -1.26 14.50 -9.66
CA PRO A 107 0.13 14.88 -9.46
C PRO A 107 1.06 13.72 -9.83
N SER A 108 2.32 14.04 -10.14
CA SER A 108 3.32 12.99 -10.39
C SER A 108 3.59 12.19 -9.12
N ILE A 109 3.79 10.88 -9.23
CA ILE A 109 4.17 10.05 -8.08
C ILE A 109 5.50 10.52 -7.46
N VAL A 110 6.35 11.18 -8.25
CA VAL A 110 7.61 11.80 -7.81
C VAL A 110 7.35 12.99 -6.88
N GLU A 111 6.27 13.75 -7.11
CA GLU A 111 5.87 14.87 -6.26
C GLU A 111 5.18 14.38 -4.98
N ILE A 112 4.40 13.29 -5.09
CA ILE A 112 3.65 12.72 -3.96
C ILE A 112 4.59 11.97 -2.99
N PHE A 113 5.53 11.17 -3.53
CA PHE A 113 6.46 10.37 -2.73
C PHE A 113 7.91 10.59 -3.19
N PRO A 114 8.50 11.78 -2.95
CA PRO A 114 9.86 12.10 -3.38
C PRO A 114 10.91 11.13 -2.78
N SER A 115 10.67 10.62 -1.57
CA SER A 115 11.54 9.64 -0.92
C SER A 115 11.66 8.29 -1.62
N MET A 116 10.83 8.00 -2.63
CA MET A 116 10.95 6.82 -3.48
C MET A 116 11.89 7.02 -4.67
N PHE A 117 12.27 8.27 -4.97
CA PHE A 117 13.04 8.65 -6.16
C PHE A 117 14.29 9.47 -5.85
N VAL A 118 14.39 10.03 -4.64
CA VAL A 118 15.46 10.92 -4.20
C VAL A 118 16.14 10.32 -2.96
N PRO A 119 17.48 10.41 -2.83
CA PRO A 119 18.20 9.87 -1.68
C PRO A 119 17.68 10.46 -0.36
N VAL A 120 17.60 9.64 0.69
CA VAL A 120 17.07 10.07 2.00
C VAL A 120 17.86 11.22 2.62
N THR A 121 19.18 11.26 2.39
CA THR A 121 20.07 12.34 2.82
C THR A 121 19.71 13.64 2.13
N THR A 122 19.49 13.61 0.82
CA THR A 122 19.07 14.77 0.02
C THR A 122 17.67 15.25 0.41
N VAL A 123 16.72 14.34 0.67
CA VAL A 123 15.39 14.74 1.17
C VAL A 123 15.51 15.43 2.52
N SER A 124 16.35 14.91 3.42
CA SER A 124 16.60 15.53 4.73
C SER A 124 17.24 16.91 4.61
N GLU A 125 18.18 17.09 3.67
CA GLU A 125 18.78 18.39 3.34
C GLU A 125 17.73 19.37 2.79
N MET A 126 16.87 18.91 1.88
CA MET A 126 15.77 19.73 1.34
C MET A 126 14.84 20.23 2.45
N GLU A 127 14.45 19.36 3.39
CA GLU A 127 13.61 19.74 4.54
C GLU A 127 14.31 20.75 5.46
N HIS A 128 15.61 20.59 5.68
CA HIS A 128 16.40 21.49 6.52
C HIS A 128 16.54 22.87 5.89
N GLU A 129 16.85 22.93 4.60
CA GLU A 129 16.97 24.20 3.89
C GLU A 129 15.61 24.89 3.72
N ALA A 130 14.53 24.14 3.49
CA ALA A 130 13.16 24.68 3.44
C ALA A 130 12.74 25.37 4.74
N LYS A 131 13.16 24.84 5.91
CA LYS A 131 12.89 25.46 7.23
C LYS A 131 13.62 26.78 7.44
N LYS A 132 14.72 27.03 6.73
CA LYS A 132 15.51 28.26 6.81
C LYS A 132 15.09 29.31 5.79
N SER A 133 14.44 28.90 4.70
CA SER A 133 14.04 29.79 3.61
C SER A 133 12.77 30.57 3.92
N THR A 134 12.57 31.68 3.21
CA THR A 134 11.29 32.41 3.19
C THR A 134 10.32 31.75 2.19
N PRO A 135 8.99 31.97 2.32
CA PRO A 135 8.00 31.33 1.45
C PRO A 135 8.18 31.56 -0.06
N ASP A 136 8.74 32.70 -0.46
CA ASP A 136 8.95 33.06 -1.87
C ASP A 136 10.33 32.64 -2.41
N GLN A 137 11.18 32.06 -1.56
CA GLN A 137 12.54 31.67 -1.95
C GLN A 137 12.55 30.23 -2.50
N ILE A 138 12.98 30.08 -3.75
CA ILE A 138 13.22 28.77 -4.35
C ILE A 138 14.54 28.22 -3.83
N VAL A 139 14.48 27.09 -3.12
CA VAL A 139 15.64 26.32 -2.67
C VAL A 139 15.84 25.12 -3.60
N VAL A 140 17.04 24.97 -4.13
CA VAL A 140 17.41 23.84 -5.01
C VAL A 140 18.52 23.04 -4.37
N THR A 141 18.22 21.78 -4.02
CA THR A 141 19.22 20.81 -3.56
C THR A 141 19.57 19.88 -4.71
N LYS A 142 20.86 19.59 -4.90
CA LYS A 142 21.36 18.72 -5.98
C LYS A 142 22.07 17.53 -5.36
N TYR A 143 21.90 16.36 -5.96
CA TYR A 143 22.66 15.16 -5.63
C TYR A 143 23.37 14.64 -6.89
N GLY A 144 24.52 14.00 -6.69
CA GLY A 144 25.31 13.40 -7.77
C GLY A 144 24.89 11.96 -8.07
N PRO A 145 25.38 11.37 -9.19
CA PRO A 145 25.04 10.01 -9.58
C PRO A 145 25.53 8.95 -8.58
N GLU A 146 26.61 9.21 -7.84
CA GLU A 146 27.24 8.26 -6.91
C GLU A 146 26.50 8.14 -5.56
N PHE A 147 25.20 8.42 -5.50
CA PHE A 147 24.43 8.36 -4.25
C PHE A 147 24.10 6.92 -3.83
N SER A 148 23.98 6.00 -4.79
CA SER A 148 23.59 4.61 -4.57
C SER A 148 24.76 3.63 -4.56
N SER A 149 25.83 3.97 -5.28
CA SER A 149 27.06 3.16 -5.39
C SER A 149 28.22 4.00 -5.90
N THR A 150 29.35 3.36 -6.18
CA THR A 150 30.53 4.02 -6.78
C THR A 150 30.94 3.35 -8.09
N HIS A 151 31.74 4.04 -8.90
CA HIS A 151 32.38 3.48 -10.11
C HIS A 151 33.16 2.16 -9.92
N LEU A 152 33.51 1.78 -8.68
CA LEU A 152 34.12 0.48 -8.38
C LEU A 152 33.15 -0.69 -8.64
N ASN A 153 31.85 -0.44 -8.58
CA ASN A 153 30.81 -1.39 -8.96
C ASN A 153 30.49 -1.26 -10.45
N PRO A 154 30.77 -2.27 -11.30
CA PRO A 154 30.46 -2.21 -12.72
C PRO A 154 28.99 -1.92 -13.04
N GLU A 155 28.07 -2.40 -12.20
CA GLU A 155 26.62 -2.16 -12.35
C GLU A 155 26.25 -0.69 -12.18
N HIS A 156 27.07 0.11 -11.49
CA HIS A 156 26.81 1.54 -11.32
C HIS A 156 26.91 2.32 -12.63
N ARG A 157 27.59 1.77 -13.65
CA ARG A 157 27.70 2.41 -14.98
C ARG A 157 26.34 2.64 -15.66
N VAL A 158 25.33 1.86 -15.29
CA VAL A 158 23.96 1.97 -15.81
C VAL A 158 22.97 2.50 -14.76
N ALA A 159 23.46 3.00 -13.62
CA ALA A 159 22.62 3.57 -12.55
C ALA A 159 21.79 4.76 -13.07
N TYR A 160 22.35 5.60 -13.93
CA TYR A 160 21.62 6.71 -14.55
C TYR A 160 20.35 6.27 -15.30
N TRP A 161 20.27 5.01 -15.74
CA TRP A 161 19.10 4.45 -16.40
C TRP A 161 18.20 3.70 -15.40
N HIS A 162 18.78 2.87 -14.52
CA HIS A 162 18.02 2.14 -13.50
C HIS A 162 17.33 3.06 -12.48
N GLU A 163 17.94 4.20 -12.17
CA GLU A 163 17.53 5.13 -11.11
C GLU A 163 16.90 6.41 -11.68
N ASP A 164 16.68 6.48 -13.00
CA ASP A 164 15.96 7.59 -13.61
C ASP A 164 14.51 7.64 -13.09
N TYR A 165 14.12 8.80 -12.55
CA TYR A 165 12.78 8.98 -11.98
C TYR A 165 11.68 8.90 -13.06
N GLY A 166 11.98 9.26 -14.30
CA GLY A 166 11.05 9.19 -15.42
C GLY A 166 10.74 7.75 -15.83
N ILE A 167 11.77 6.92 -15.97
CA ILE A 167 11.65 5.49 -16.28
C ILE A 167 10.91 4.77 -15.15
N ASN A 168 11.27 5.04 -13.88
CA ASN A 168 10.61 4.42 -12.74
C ASN A 168 9.15 4.88 -12.58
N SER A 169 8.86 6.18 -12.82
CA SER A 169 7.49 6.71 -12.83
C SER A 169 6.66 6.10 -13.97
N HIS A 170 7.25 5.93 -15.15
CA HIS A 170 6.62 5.21 -16.27
C HIS A 170 6.25 3.78 -15.88
N HIS A 171 7.18 3.02 -15.29
CA HIS A 171 6.95 1.64 -14.85
C HIS A 171 5.82 1.55 -13.81
N TRP A 172 5.81 2.46 -12.83
CA TRP A 172 4.72 2.56 -11.85
C TRP A 172 3.37 2.85 -12.52
N HIS A 173 3.32 3.85 -13.41
CA HIS A 173 2.09 4.23 -14.09
C HIS A 173 1.58 3.13 -15.03
N TRP A 174 2.47 2.43 -15.72
CA TRP A 174 2.10 1.29 -16.57
C TRP A 174 1.40 0.20 -15.75
N HIS A 175 1.95 -0.14 -14.59
CA HIS A 175 1.33 -1.11 -13.68
C HIS A 175 0.03 -0.61 -13.03
N LEU A 176 -0.13 0.70 -12.85
CA LEU A 176 -1.41 1.30 -12.43
C LEU A 176 -2.49 1.12 -13.51
N VAL A 177 -2.15 1.31 -14.79
CA VAL A 177 -3.08 1.17 -15.93
C VAL A 177 -3.38 -0.32 -16.22
N TYR A 178 -2.38 -1.19 -16.08
CA TYR A 178 -2.45 -2.64 -16.34
C TYR A 178 -2.21 -3.50 -15.08
N PRO A 179 -3.10 -3.41 -14.07
CA PRO A 179 -2.89 -4.02 -12.74
C PRO A 179 -3.04 -5.55 -12.77
N VAL A 180 -2.15 -6.27 -12.10
CA VAL A 180 -2.23 -7.74 -11.94
C VAL A 180 -3.30 -8.09 -10.91
N ASP A 181 -4.13 -9.12 -11.15
CA ASP A 181 -5.15 -9.65 -10.23
C ASP A 181 -6.35 -8.73 -9.87
N PHE A 182 -6.63 -7.68 -10.65
CA PHE A 182 -7.76 -6.76 -10.37
C PHE A 182 -9.01 -7.03 -11.22
N GLY A 183 -9.03 -8.09 -12.03
CA GLY A 183 -10.16 -8.38 -12.94
C GLY A 183 -10.34 -7.36 -14.08
N VAL A 184 -9.46 -6.35 -14.17
CA VAL A 184 -9.48 -5.33 -15.22
C VAL A 184 -9.13 -5.97 -16.57
N LYS A 185 -10.12 -6.04 -17.45
CA LYS A 185 -9.99 -6.49 -18.84
C LYS A 185 -9.58 -5.31 -19.73
N LYS A 186 -8.37 -5.38 -20.28
CA LYS A 186 -7.87 -4.46 -21.32
C LYS A 186 -7.38 -5.29 -22.50
N ASP A 187 -7.54 -4.74 -23.70
CA ASP A 187 -7.13 -5.41 -24.93
C ASP A 187 -5.65 -5.81 -24.87
N ARG A 188 -5.37 -7.07 -25.23
CA ARG A 188 -4.02 -7.66 -25.32
C ARG A 188 -3.10 -7.38 -24.12
N LYS A 189 -3.66 -7.19 -22.92
CA LYS A 189 -2.90 -6.83 -21.71
C LYS A 189 -1.68 -7.73 -21.44
N GLY A 190 -1.81 -9.04 -21.64
CA GLY A 190 -0.70 -9.99 -21.45
C GLY A 190 0.41 -9.84 -22.49
N GLU A 191 0.06 -9.56 -23.74
CA GLU A 191 1.03 -9.28 -24.78
C GLU A 191 1.72 -7.94 -24.56
N LEU A 192 0.96 -6.91 -24.15
CA LEU A 192 1.52 -5.60 -23.84
C LEU A 192 2.44 -5.65 -22.62
N PHE A 193 2.14 -6.51 -21.64
CA PHE A 193 3.06 -6.81 -20.54
C PHE A 193 4.40 -7.32 -21.08
N PHE A 194 4.38 -8.34 -21.94
CA PHE A 194 5.60 -8.86 -22.57
C PHE A 194 6.33 -7.77 -23.35
N TYR A 195 5.63 -7.05 -24.22
CA TYR A 195 6.22 -6.05 -25.11
C TYR A 195 6.86 -4.88 -24.36
N MET A 196 6.18 -4.32 -23.35
CA MET A 196 6.70 -3.19 -22.59
C MET A 196 8.01 -3.56 -21.89
N HIS A 197 8.04 -4.69 -21.17
CA HIS A 197 9.24 -5.12 -20.46
C HIS A 197 10.35 -5.56 -21.42
N GLN A 198 10.01 -6.21 -22.54
CA GLN A 198 10.99 -6.55 -23.57
C GLN A 198 11.66 -5.30 -24.15
N GLN A 199 10.89 -4.23 -24.38
CA GLN A 199 11.44 -2.95 -24.87
C GLN A 199 12.28 -2.22 -23.81
N MET A 200 11.93 -2.33 -22.52
CA MET A 200 12.79 -1.82 -21.45
C MET A 200 14.14 -2.55 -21.41
N LEU A 201 14.15 -3.88 -21.53
CA LEU A 201 15.38 -4.67 -21.55
C LEU A 201 16.24 -4.45 -22.81
N ALA A 202 15.63 -4.05 -23.92
CA ALA A 202 16.34 -3.84 -25.18
C ALA A 202 17.03 -2.47 -25.28
N ARG A 203 16.70 -1.53 -24.40
CA ARG A 203 17.25 -0.16 -24.34
C ARG A 203 18.40 -0.08 -23.37
#